data_AF-A0A7C1GJA1-F1
#
_entry.id   AF-A0A7C1GJA1-F1
#
_cell.length_a   1.000
_cell.length_b   1.000
_cell.length_c   1.000
_cell.angle_alpha   90.00
_cell.angle_beta   90.00
_cell.angle_gamma   90.00
#
_symmetry.space_group_name_H-M   'P 1'
#
loop_
_entity.id
_entity.type
_entity.pdbx_description
1 polymer ?
#
loop_
_entity_poly.entity_id
_entity_poly.type
_entity_poly.pdbx_seq_one_letter_code
_entity_poly.pdbx_strand_id
1 'polypeptide(L)' 'MKISKRLNELDKLLLRFVRILEKYFEYVVTSGYVAILFGRARATEDIDILVKDVDEEKFEEFWKEVSDQTLLVSKR' A
#
# COMPACT_ATOMS: atom_id res chain seq x y z
N MET A 1 -13.16 -4.95 17.09
CA MET A 1 -11.93 -4.25 17.50
C MET A 1 -11.91 -2.89 16.81
N LYS A 2 -11.69 -1.78 17.54
CA LYS A 2 -11.71 -0.42 16.96
C LYS A 2 -10.30 0.15 17.02
N ILE A 3 -9.75 0.49 15.85
CA ILE A 3 -8.39 1.04 15.73
C ILE A 3 -8.50 2.57 15.84
N SER A 4 -7.94 3.17 16.89
CA SER A 4 -8.01 4.61 17.19
C SER A 4 -6.72 5.36 16.81
N LYS A 5 -6.04 4.91 15.76
CA LYS A 5 -4.78 5.50 15.28
C LYS A 5 -5.08 6.72 14.39
N ARG A 6 -4.38 7.84 14.60
CA ARG A 6 -4.35 8.96 13.65
C ARG A 6 -3.54 8.57 12.41
N LEU A 7 -4.09 8.82 11.22
CA LEU A 7 -3.40 8.57 9.96
C LEU A 7 -2.12 9.42 9.88
N ASN A 8 -0.98 8.75 9.70
CA ASN A 8 0.30 9.38 9.38
C ASN A 8 0.56 9.32 7.86
N GLU A 9 1.69 9.85 7.41
CA GLU A 9 2.02 9.88 5.98
C GLU A 9 2.22 8.47 5.38
N LEU A 10 2.75 7.53 6.17
CA LEU A 10 2.90 6.14 5.75
C LEU A 10 1.54 5.48 5.51
N ASP A 11 0.57 5.70 6.40
CA ASP A 11 -0.81 5.20 6.21
C ASP A 11 -1.45 5.82 4.98
N LYS A 12 -1.27 7.13 4.77
CA LYS A 12 -1.82 7.81 3.59
C LYS A 12 -1.20 7.29 2.31
N LEU A 13 0.11 7.01 2.31
CA LEU A 13 0.80 6.40 1.18
C LEU A 13 0.23 5.01 0.89
N LEU A 14 0.13 4.17 1.92
CA LEU A 14 -0.46 2.84 1.79
C LEU A 14 -1.88 2.90 1.23
N LEU A 15 -2.74 3.74 1.82
CA LEU A 15 -4.15 3.88 1.39
C LEU A 15 -4.27 4.33 -0.07
N ARG A 16 -3.37 5.19 -0.56
CA ARG A 16 -3.35 5.56 -1.98
C ARG A 16 -2.91 4.39 -2.86
N PHE A 17 -1.87 3.68 -2.45
CA PHE A 17 -1.34 2.54 -3.20
C PHE A 17 -2.35 1.40 -3.30
N VAL A 18 -2.95 1.00 -2.17
CA VAL A 18 -3.89 -0.14 -2.14
C VAL A 18 -5.20 0.14 -2.87
N ARG A 19 -5.59 1.42 -3.00
CA ARG A 19 -6.74 1.82 -3.86
C ARG A 19 -6.53 1.56 -5.33
N ILE A 20 -5.27 1.55 -5.78
CA ILE A 20 -4.93 1.14 -7.14
C ILE A 20 -4.86 -0.39 -7.16
N LEU A 21 -4.10 -0.97 -6.22
CA LEU A 21 -3.88 -2.41 -6.14
C LEU A 21 -5.18 -3.24 -6.10
N GLU A 22 -6.18 -2.79 -5.34
CA GLU A 22 -7.46 -3.49 -5.16
C GLU A 22 -8.31 -3.60 -6.43
N LYS A 23 -8.00 -2.81 -7.46
CA LYS A 23 -8.63 -2.92 -8.78
C LYS A 23 -8.11 -4.11 -9.58
N TYR A 24 -6.88 -4.56 -9.28
CA TYR A 24 -6.15 -5.56 -10.07
C TYR A 24 -5.99 -6.89 -9.33
N PHE A 25 -5.76 -6.84 -8.01
CA PHE A 25 -5.40 -8.03 -7.23
C PHE A 25 -6.12 -8.08 -5.88
N GLU A 26 -6.47 -9.30 -5.45
CA GLU A 26 -6.71 -9.56 -4.03
C GLU A 26 -5.38 -9.46 -3.28
N TYR A 27 -5.36 -8.78 -2.13
CA TYR A 27 -4.12 -8.52 -1.41
C TYR A 27 -4.28 -8.57 0.11
N VAL A 28 -3.16 -8.71 0.81
CA VAL A 28 -3.06 -8.55 2.26
C VAL A 28 -1.80 -7.76 2.62
N VAL A 29 -1.96 -6.77 3.50
CA VAL A 29 -0.84 -6.01 4.07
C VAL A 29 -0.30 -6.78 5.28
N THR A 30 1.01 -6.93 5.38
CA THR A 30 1.64 -7.85 6.34
C THR A 30 2.74 -7.17 7.17
N SER A 31 3.43 -7.97 8.00
CA SER A 31 4.71 -7.60 8.63
C SER A 31 4.64 -6.38 9.57
N GLY A 32 5.68 -5.54 9.57
CA GLY A 32 5.88 -4.42 10.48
C GLY A 32 4.74 -3.42 10.51
N TYR A 33 4.10 -3.17 9.37
CA TYR A 33 2.95 -2.26 9.29
C TYR A 33 1.76 -2.73 10.13
N VAL A 34 1.48 -4.03 10.15
CA VAL A 34 0.40 -4.60 10.97
C VAL A 34 0.64 -4.32 12.45
N ALA A 35 1.88 -4.44 12.94
CA ALA A 35 2.18 -4.12 14.33
C ALA A 35 1.93 -2.63 14.66
N ILE A 36 2.27 -1.73 13.73
CA ILE A 36 2.07 -0.27 13.87
C ILE A 36 0.59 0.09 13.87
N LEU A 37 -0.19 -0.55 12.99
CA LEU A 37 -1.63 -0.32 12.88
C LEU A 37 -2.35 -0.62 14.20
N PHE A 38 -1.87 -1.61 14.96
CA PHE A 38 -2.39 -2.00 16.26
C PHE A 38 -1.75 -1.23 17.44
N GLY A 39 -1.06 -0.12 17.16
CA GLY A 39 -0.57 0.81 18.18
C GLY A 39 0.74 0.40 18.86
N ARG A 40 1.50 -0.55 18.30
CA ARG A 40 2.85 -0.83 18.82
C ARG A 40 3.81 0.27 18.36
N ALA A 41 4.64 0.76 19.29
CA ALA A 41 5.71 1.70 19.01
C ALA A 41 6.85 0.97 18.28
N ARG A 42 6.77 0.94 16.95
CA ARG A 42 7.80 0.43 16.04
C ARG A 42 7.87 1.38 14.84
N ALA A 43 9.07 1.67 14.37
CA ALA A 43 9.26 2.29 13.06
C ALA A 43 9.38 1.18 12.00
N THR A 44 8.78 1.39 10.83
CA THR A 44 9.02 0.58 9.63
C THR A 44 9.28 1.56 8.51
N GLU A 45 10.32 1.30 7.73
CA GLU A 45 10.62 2.09 6.54
C GLU A 45 9.81 1.56 5.34
N ASP A 46 9.56 0.25 5.32
CA ASP A 46 8.89 -0.46 4.24
C ASP A 46 7.51 -1.02 4.64
N ILE A 47 6.69 -1.33 3.64
CA ILE A 47 5.40 -2.02 3.79
C ILE A 47 5.38 -3.25 2.90
N ASP A 48 5.20 -4.42 3.51
CA ASP A 48 5.11 -5.69 2.80
C ASP A 48 3.66 -6.02 2.43
N ILE A 49 3.42 -6.30 1.15
CA ILE A 49 2.10 -6.66 0.62
C ILE A 49 2.20 -7.98 -0.12
N LEU A 50 1.35 -8.94 0.23
CA LEU A 50 1.16 -10.16 -0.54
C LEU A 50 -0.06 -10.01 -1.44
N VAL A 51 0.07 -10.43 -2.69
CA VAL A 51 -0.98 -10.40 -3.71
C VAL A 51 -1.26 -11.82 -4.18
N LYS A 52 -2.52 -12.10 -4.51
CA LYS A 52 -2.94 -13.39 -5.03
C LYS A 52 -3.04 -13.34 -6.55
N ASP A 53 -2.57 -14.42 -7.20
CA ASP A 53 -2.66 -14.67 -8.64
C ASP A 53 -2.20 -13.48 -9.51
N VAL A 54 -0.88 -13.40 -9.73
CA VAL A 54 -0.28 -12.37 -10.59
C VAL A 54 -0.09 -12.93 -11.99
N ASP A 55 -0.84 -12.38 -12.95
CA ASP A 55 -0.54 -12.51 -14.37
C ASP A 55 0.23 -11.27 -14.88
N GLU A 56 1.10 -11.49 -15.86
CA GLU A 56 2.04 -10.48 -16.36
C GLU A 56 1.31 -9.27 -16.94
N GLU A 57 0.27 -9.49 -17.75
CA GLU A 57 -0.51 -8.42 -18.38
C GLU A 57 -1.20 -7.53 -17.36
N LYS A 58 -1.90 -8.10 -16.37
CA LYS A 58 -2.49 -7.31 -15.28
C LYS A 58 -1.44 -6.59 -14.45
N PHE A 59 -0.27 -7.20 -14.25
CA PHE A 59 0.81 -6.54 -13.51
C PHE A 59 1.35 -5.33 -14.27
N GLU A 60 1.51 -5.43 -15.60
CA GLU A 60 1.92 -4.31 -16.44
C GLU A 60 0.91 -3.16 -16.40
N GLU A 61 -0.39 -3.46 -16.50
CA GLU A 61 -1.45 -2.45 -16.39
C GLU A 61 -1.45 -1.76 -15.02
N PHE A 62 -1.37 -2.55 -13.94
CA PHE A 62 -1.24 -2.05 -12.58
C PHE A 62 -0.01 -1.15 -12.43
N TRP A 63 1.15 -1.61 -12.90
CA TRP A 63 2.41 -0.89 -12.77
C TRP A 63 2.40 0.44 -13.53
N LYS A 64 1.75 0.46 -14.70
CA LYS A 64 1.52 1.69 -15.46
C LYS A 64 0.68 2.69 -14.67
N GLU A 65 -0.44 2.28 -14.08
CA GLU A 65 -1.28 3.19 -13.28
C GLU A 65 -0.52 3.74 -12.05
N VAL A 66 0.23 2.88 -11.34
CA VAL A 66 1.05 3.31 -10.20
C VAL A 66 2.13 4.30 -10.62
N SER A 67 2.80 4.04 -11.74
CA SER A 67 3.88 4.89 -12.25
C SER A 67 3.36 6.27 -12.68
N ASP A 68 2.20 6.32 -13.33
CA ASP A 68 1.56 7.57 -13.74
C ASP A 68 1.19 8.44 -12.53
N GLN A 69 0.72 7.83 -11.43
CA GLN A 69 0.46 8.57 -10.19
C GLN A 69 1.75 8.99 -9.46
N THR A 70 2.81 8.21 -9.55
CA THR A 70 4.11 8.54 -8.92
C THR A 70 4.78 9.73 -9.61
N LEU A 71 4.65 9.84 -10.95
CA LEU A 71 5.09 10.99 -11.74
C LEU A 71 4.36 12.30 -11.38
N LEU A 72 3.15 12.23 -10.80
CA LEU A 72 2.41 13.39 -10.30
C LEU A 72 2.90 13.88 -8.93
N VAL A 73 3.54 13.00 -8.14
CA VAL A 73 4.10 13.34 -6.83
C VAL A 73 5.52 13.92 -6.96
N SER A 74 6.32 13.46 -7.94
CA SER A 74 7.69 13.96 -8.15
C SER A 74 7.77 15.32 -8.87
N LYS A 75 6.65 15.85 -9.38
CA LYS A 75 6.58 17.16 -10.06
C LYS A 75 6.18 18.32 -9.13
N ARG A 76 6.15 18.11 -7.81
CA ARG A 76 5.88 19.16 -6.82
C ARG A 76 7.11 19.50 -6.01
#